data_AF-A0A1Y1VPA1-F1
#
_entry.id   AF-A0A1Y1VPA1-F1
#
_cell.length_a   1.000
_cell.length_b   1.000
_cell.length_c   1.000
_cell.angle_alpha   90.00
_cell.angle_beta   90.00
_cell.angle_gamma   90.00
#
_symmetry.space_group_name_H-M   'P 1'
#
loop_
_entity.id
_entity.type
_entity.pdbx_description
1 polymer ?
#
loop_
_entity_poly.entity_id
_entity_poly.type
_entity_poly.pdbx_seq_one_letter_code
_entity_poly.pdbx_strand_id
1 'polypeptide(L)'
;MYEVGGKNFKILNIFPIDQSPLNYSGKHNHLKDQVYNSLLSEKSKTLYNKHDDISVIVYNTHEEYKYILRNYRNFNFKFINKMCKFNEKNKVRNCNEYHWYDRTHITEKGYQKIYMNY
;
A
#
# COMPACT_ATOMS: atom_id res chain seq x y z
N MET A 1 -10.05 -20.39 1.96
CA MET A 1 -10.39 -19.53 3.12
C MET A 1 -11.84 -19.74 3.56
N TYR A 2 -12.84 -19.46 2.72
CA TYR A 2 -14.24 -19.74 3.08
C TYR A 2 -14.51 -21.22 3.42
N GLU A 3 -14.04 -22.14 2.56
CA GLU A 3 -14.21 -23.59 2.74
C GLU A 3 -13.60 -24.14 4.03
N VAL A 4 -12.67 -23.40 4.64
CA VAL A 4 -12.02 -23.74 5.91
C VAL A 4 -12.52 -22.86 7.07
N GLY A 5 -13.68 -22.20 6.91
CA GLY A 5 -14.37 -21.46 7.97
C GLY A 5 -14.12 -19.95 8.00
N GLY A 6 -13.42 -19.37 7.03
CA GLY A 6 -13.22 -17.91 6.97
C GLY A 6 -14.51 -17.16 6.64
N LYS A 7 -14.93 -16.25 7.52
CA LYS A 7 -16.17 -15.46 7.38
C LYS A 7 -15.97 -13.96 7.20
N ASN A 8 -14.80 -13.43 7.56
CA ASN A 8 -14.52 -11.99 7.48
C ASN A 8 -13.31 -11.74 6.59
N PHE A 9 -13.50 -10.98 5.52
CA PHE A 9 -12.47 -10.73 4.52
C PHE A 9 -12.20 -9.23 4.40
N LYS A 10 -10.96 -8.82 4.69
CA LYS A 10 -10.45 -7.48 4.34
C LYS A 10 -9.53 -7.62 3.14
N ILE A 11 -9.99 -7.15 1.99
CA ILE A 11 -9.22 -7.17 0.74
C ILE A 11 -8.60 -5.79 0.54
N LEU A 12 -7.29 -5.77 0.35
CA LEU A 12 -6.54 -4.54 0.13
C LEU A 12 -6.27 -4.39 -1.37
N ASN A 13 -6.47 -3.20 -1.91
CA ASN A 13 -6.00 -2.88 -3.24
C ASN A 13 -4.47 -2.99 -3.34
N ILE A 14 -3.98 -3.29 -4.52
CA ILE A 14 -2.55 -3.24 -4.84
C ILE A 14 -2.11 -1.77 -4.72
N PHE A 15 -1.04 -1.58 -3.96
CA PHE A 15 -0.41 -0.28 -3.75
C PHE A 15 0.10 0.31 -5.09
N PRO A 16 0.18 1.64 -5.24
CA PRO A 16 0.68 2.27 -6.46
C PRO A 16 2.20 2.09 -6.59
N ILE A 17 2.65 0.94 -7.09
CA ILE A 17 4.08 0.61 -7.22
C ILE A 17 4.79 1.54 -8.21
N ASP A 18 4.03 2.18 -9.10
CA ASP A 18 4.49 3.21 -10.01
C ASP A 18 5.01 4.47 -9.28
N GLN A 19 4.60 4.69 -8.04
CA GLN A 19 5.08 5.77 -7.19
C GLN A 19 6.31 5.37 -6.35
N SER A 20 6.74 4.12 -6.43
CA SER A 20 7.91 3.62 -5.71
C SER A 20 9.24 4.04 -6.33
N PRO A 21 10.33 4.09 -5.53
CA PRO A 21 11.66 4.36 -6.06
C PRO A 21 12.13 3.39 -7.13
N LEU A 22 11.58 2.17 -7.18
CA LEU A 22 11.82 1.23 -8.26
C LEU A 22 11.47 1.83 -9.63
N ASN A 23 10.43 2.66 -9.69
CA ASN A 23 9.92 3.24 -10.92
C ASN A 23 10.48 4.64 -11.24
N TYR A 24 11.52 5.13 -10.58
CA TYR A 24 12.13 6.42 -10.97
C TYR A 24 12.68 6.45 -12.39
N SER A 25 12.99 5.29 -12.96
CA SER A 25 13.38 5.16 -14.37
C SER A 25 12.19 5.11 -15.34
N GLY A 26 10.95 5.15 -14.84
CA GLY A 26 9.71 5.17 -15.65
C GLY A 26 9.38 3.87 -16.38
N LYS A 27 10.01 2.75 -16.01
CA LYS A 27 9.89 1.47 -16.75
C LYS A 27 8.70 0.62 -16.33
N HIS A 28 8.00 0.96 -15.24
CA HIS A 28 6.84 0.21 -14.76
C HIS A 28 5.54 0.69 -15.41
N ASN A 29 4.71 -0.27 -15.85
CA ASN A 29 3.41 0.02 -16.48
C ASN A 29 2.28 0.01 -15.43
N HIS A 30 1.95 1.19 -14.91
CA HIS A 30 0.90 1.44 -13.90
C HIS A 30 -0.53 1.04 -14.33
N LEU A 31 -0.79 0.89 -15.63
CA LEU A 31 -2.10 0.44 -16.13
C LEU A 31 -2.42 -0.98 -15.68
N LYS A 32 -1.40 -1.80 -15.40
CA LYS A 32 -1.61 -3.17 -14.90
C LYS A 32 -2.22 -3.16 -13.50
N ASP A 33 -1.75 -2.29 -12.60
CA ASP A 33 -2.24 -2.24 -11.22
C ASP A 33 -3.71 -1.80 -11.13
N GLN A 34 -4.11 -0.84 -11.97
CA GLN A 34 -5.50 -0.40 -12.05
C GLN A 34 -6.43 -1.53 -12.51
N VAL A 35 -6.01 -2.30 -13.52
CA VAL A 35 -6.77 -3.46 -14.00
C VAL A 35 -6.90 -4.52 -12.90
N TYR A 36 -5.82 -4.82 -12.18
CA TYR A 36 -5.87 -5.75 -11.05
C TYR A 36 -6.78 -5.26 -9.91
N ASN A 37 -6.76 -3.96 -9.59
CA ASN A 37 -7.61 -3.39 -8.55
C ASN A 37 -9.11 -3.47 -8.89
N SER A 38 -9.46 -3.25 -10.16
CA SER A 38 -10.82 -3.46 -10.66
C SER A 38 -11.23 -4.94 -10.57
N LEU A 39 -10.35 -5.85 -10.98
CA LEU A 39 -10.58 -7.30 -10.91
C LEU A 39 -10.76 -7.77 -9.46
N LEU A 40 -9.92 -7.32 -8.52
CA LEU A 40 -10.05 -7.62 -7.10
C LEU A 40 -11.41 -7.18 -6.56
N SER A 41 -11.86 -5.98 -6.95
CA SER A 41 -13.15 -5.44 -6.53
C SER A 41 -14.31 -6.27 -7.08
N GLU A 42 -14.25 -6.68 -8.34
CA GLU A 42 -15.25 -7.55 -8.96
C GLU A 42 -15.29 -8.93 -8.28
N LYS A 43 -14.13 -9.57 -8.08
CA LYS A 43 -14.05 -10.87 -7.40
C LYS A 43 -14.55 -10.80 -5.95
N SER A 44 -14.29 -9.70 -5.27
CA SER A 44 -14.78 -9.46 -3.89
C SER A 44 -16.31 -9.36 -3.84
N LYS A 45 -16.92 -8.66 -4.81
CA LYS A 45 -18.39 -8.60 -4.94
C LYS A 45 -18.98 -9.97 -5.25
N THR A 46 -18.36 -10.72 -6.17
CA THR A 46 -18.81 -12.08 -6.49
C THR A 46 -18.72 -13.01 -5.28
N LEU A 47 -17.66 -12.91 -4.47
CA LEU A 47 -17.52 -13.69 -3.24
C LEU A 47 -18.64 -13.36 -2.24
N TYR A 48 -18.88 -12.07 -1.98
CA TYR A 48 -19.94 -11.60 -1.09
C TYR A 48 -21.34 -12.03 -1.56
N ASN A 49 -21.63 -11.90 -2.86
CA ASN A 49 -22.95 -12.29 -3.40
C ASN A 49 -23.17 -13.81 -3.40
N LYS A 50 -22.11 -14.62 -3.35
CA LYS A 50 -22.19 -16.09 -3.35
C LYS A 50 -22.46 -16.67 -1.96
N HIS A 51 -22.13 -15.93 -0.90
CA HIS A 51 -22.20 -16.41 0.48
C HIS A 51 -22.87 -15.35 1.36
N ASP A 52 -24.04 -15.68 1.91
CA ASP A 52 -24.84 -14.80 2.75
C ASP A 52 -24.28 -14.65 4.18
N ASP A 53 -23.41 -15.56 4.59
CA ASP A 53 -22.86 -15.64 5.95
C ASP A 53 -21.45 -15.07 6.10
N ILE A 54 -21.00 -14.23 5.15
CA ILE A 54 -19.69 -13.60 5.18
C ILE A 54 -19.75 -12.06 5.15
N SER A 55 -18.71 -11.43 5.65
CA SER A 55 -18.43 -10.02 5.45
C SER A 55 -17.22 -9.82 4.54
N VAL A 56 -17.32 -8.88 3.60
CA VAL A 56 -16.23 -8.51 2.69
C VAL A 56 -16.08 -7.00 2.67
N ILE A 57 -14.90 -6.52 3.05
CA ILE A 57 -14.53 -5.11 2.96
C ILE A 57 -13.38 -5.00 1.96
N VAL A 58 -13.59 -4.19 0.91
CA VAL A 58 -12.52 -3.79 -0.01
C VAL A 58 -12.00 -2.43 0.44
N TYR A 59 -10.76 -2.37 0.89
CA TYR A 59 -10.12 -1.14 1.33
C TYR A 59 -9.22 -0.59 0.23
N ASN A 60 -9.52 0.64 -0.21
CA ASN A 60 -8.78 1.33 -1.27
C ASN A 60 -7.45 1.89 -0.77
N THR A 61 -6.57 0.99 -0.35
CA THR A 61 -5.17 1.26 -0.01
C THR A 61 -4.44 2.00 -1.14
N HIS A 62 -4.84 1.81 -2.40
CA HIS A 62 -4.21 2.46 -3.54
C HIS A 62 -4.38 3.98 -3.50
N GLU A 63 -5.61 4.48 -3.34
CA GLU A 63 -5.87 5.92 -3.27
C GLU A 63 -5.41 6.53 -1.93
N GLU A 64 -5.50 5.78 -0.82
CA GLU A 64 -4.96 6.23 0.47
C GLU A 64 -3.45 6.48 0.39
N TYR A 65 -2.73 5.58 -0.27
CA TYR A 65 -1.31 5.74 -0.50
C TYR A 65 -0.99 6.99 -1.33
N LYS A 66 -1.74 7.18 -2.43
CA LYS A 66 -1.60 8.38 -3.27
C LYS A 66 -1.91 9.65 -2.49
N TYR A 67 -2.92 9.63 -1.63
CA TYR A 67 -3.26 10.76 -0.77
C TYR A 67 -2.12 11.09 0.19
N ILE A 68 -1.55 10.08 0.86
CA ILE A 68 -0.40 10.27 1.76
C ILE A 68 0.79 10.86 1.02
N LEU A 69 1.11 10.35 -0.17
CA LEU A 69 2.23 10.87 -0.97
C LEU A 69 1.99 12.30 -1.46
N ARG A 70 0.77 12.66 -1.87
CA ARG A 70 0.41 14.04 -2.24
C ARG A 70 0.47 15.00 -1.06
N ASN A 71 0.16 14.52 0.14
CA ASN A 71 0.05 15.31 1.38
C ASN A 71 1.17 14.99 2.39
N TYR A 72 2.32 14.50 1.91
CA TYR A 72 3.35 13.87 2.74
C TYR A 72 3.86 14.72 3.91
N ARG A 73 3.82 16.05 3.77
CA ARG A 73 4.18 17.00 4.83
C ARG A 73 3.23 16.94 6.02
N ASN A 74 1.93 16.75 5.78
CA ASN A 74 0.92 16.60 6.84
C ASN A 74 1.15 15.32 7.66
N PHE A 75 1.87 14.36 7.07
CA PHE A 75 2.25 13.10 7.70
C PHE A 75 3.67 13.11 8.27
N ASN A 76 4.30 14.29 8.36
CA ASN A 76 5.67 14.48 8.84
C ASN A 76 6.72 13.73 8.02
N PHE A 77 6.48 13.46 6.74
CA PHE A 77 7.53 13.00 5.84
C PHE A 77 8.25 14.21 5.22
N LYS A 78 9.55 14.07 5.02
CA LYS A 78 10.37 15.02 4.27
C LYS A 78 10.76 14.47 2.90
N PHE A 79 10.94 13.15 2.82
CA PHE A 79 11.40 12.47 1.63
C PHE A 79 10.43 11.37 1.20
N ILE A 80 9.72 11.63 0.10
CA ILE A 80 8.85 10.65 -0.57
C ILE A 80 9.45 10.11 -1.86
N ASN A 81 10.55 10.69 -2.32
CA ASN A 81 11.24 10.30 -3.54
C ASN A 81 12.65 9.76 -3.28
N LYS A 82 12.95 9.35 -2.04
CA LYS A 82 14.24 8.79 -1.65
C LYS A 82 14.02 7.63 -0.70
N MET A 83 14.90 6.63 -0.81
CA MET A 83 14.99 5.56 0.17
C MET A 83 15.66 6.07 1.44
N CYS A 84 15.29 5.47 2.56
CA CYS A 84 15.90 5.69 3.85
C CYS A 84 17.43 5.47 3.79
N LYS A 85 18.19 6.41 4.35
CA LYS A 85 19.66 6.35 4.35
C LYS A 85 20.14 5.25 5.30
N PHE A 86 21.00 4.38 4.77
CA PHE A 86 21.75 3.41 5.58
C PHE A 86 23.05 4.06 6.06
N ASN A 87 23.27 4.04 7.37
CA ASN A 87 24.55 4.42 7.96
C ASN A 87 25.42 3.17 8.09
N GLU A 88 26.45 3.07 7.25
CA GLU A 88 27.36 1.91 7.22
C GLU A 88 28.16 1.74 8.50
N LYS A 89 28.55 2.85 9.16
CA LYS A 89 29.37 2.81 10.38
C LYS A 89 28.65 2.15 11.55
N ASN A 90 27.37 2.50 11.72
CA ASN A 90 26.56 2.04 12.85
C ASN A 90 25.58 0.93 12.45
N LYS A 91 25.55 0.53 11.17
CA LYS A 91 24.60 -0.43 10.58
C LYS A 91 23.12 -0.11 10.86
N VAL A 92 22.79 1.17 11.01
CA VAL A 92 21.43 1.64 11.35
C VAL A 92 20.85 2.47 10.21
N ARG A 93 19.55 2.29 9.96
CA ARG A 93 18.76 3.14 9.06
C ARG A 93 17.99 4.19 9.87
N ASN A 94 18.15 5.47 9.55
CA ASN A 94 17.29 6.52 10.10
C ASN A 94 16.20 6.88 9.10
N CYS A 95 15.00 6.37 9.35
CA CYS A 95 13.88 6.45 8.41
C CYS A 95 12.76 7.39 8.86
N ASN A 96 12.95 8.16 9.93
CA ASN A 96 11.87 8.95 10.56
C ASN A 96 11.30 10.03 9.63
N GLU A 97 12.13 10.53 8.70
CA GLU A 97 11.74 11.53 7.71
C GLU A 97 11.39 10.93 6.34
N TYR A 98 11.50 9.61 6.18
CA TYR A 98 11.41 8.92 4.90
C TYR A 98 10.11 8.10 4.80
N HIS A 99 9.47 8.17 3.64
CA HIS A 99 8.34 7.30 3.34
C HIS A 99 8.80 5.91 2.88
N TRP A 100 9.86 5.84 2.08
CA TRP A 100 10.38 4.59 1.51
C TRP A 100 11.54 4.03 2.31
N TYR A 101 11.46 2.75 2.67
CA TYR A 101 12.53 2.01 3.30
C TYR A 101 13.59 1.60 2.26
N ASP A 102 13.12 1.00 1.16
CA ASP A 102 13.91 0.61 -0.01
C ASP A 102 13.14 0.95 -1.30
N ARG A 103 13.47 0.30 -2.43
CA ARG A 103 12.88 0.62 -3.73
C ARG A 103 11.40 0.24 -3.85
N THR A 104 10.89 -0.66 -3.02
CA THR A 104 9.54 -1.21 -3.14
C THR A 104 8.75 -1.16 -1.83
N HIS A 105 9.43 -1.08 -0.69
CA HIS A 105 8.81 -1.14 0.63
C HIS A 105 8.77 0.24 1.31
N ILE A 106 7.67 0.50 1.99
CA ILE A 106 7.52 1.65 2.88
C ILE A 106 8.19 1.45 4.23
N THR A 107 8.42 2.55 4.92
CA THR A 107 8.85 2.54 6.32
C THR A 107 7.70 2.16 7.24
N GLU A 108 8.01 1.75 8.47
CA GLU A 108 7.01 1.50 9.52
C GLU A 108 6.10 2.72 9.74
N LYS A 109 6.68 3.93 9.72
CA LYS A 109 5.91 5.18 9.76
C LYS A 109 4.93 5.28 8.59
N GLY A 110 5.37 4.93 7.37
CA GLY A 110 4.49 4.83 6.20
C GLY A 110 3.32 3.88 6.43
N TYR A 111 3.61 2.69 6.97
CA TYR A 111 2.58 1.71 7.31
C TYR A 111 1.58 2.25 8.34
N GLN A 112 2.05 2.82 9.44
CA GLN A 112 1.19 3.42 10.46
C GLN A 112 0.25 4.48 9.87
N LYS A 113 0.70 5.30 8.92
CA LYS A 113 -0.16 6.31 8.29
C LYS A 113 -1.22 5.76 7.34
N ILE A 114 -1.03 4.56 6.78
CA ILE A 114 -2.03 3.89 5.96
C ILE A 114 -3.11 3.22 6.84
N TYR A 115 -2.72 2.67 7.99
CA TYR A 115 -3.60 1.79 8.78
C TYR A 115 -4.15 2.41 10.07
N MET A 116 -3.66 3.57 10.52
CA MET A 116 -4.12 4.25 11.76
C MET A 116 -4.95 5.51 11.51
N ASN A 117 -5.55 5.69 10.33
CA ASN A 117 -6.54 6.77 10.07
C ASN A 117 -7.96 6.43 10.60
N TYR A 118 -8.06 5.52 11.56
CA TYR A 118 -9.29 5.16 12.29
C TYR A 118 -9.06 5.34 13.79
#